data_AF-A0A2G6GF97-F1
#
_entry.id   AF-A0A2G6GF97-F1
#
_cell.length_a   1.000
_cell.length_b   1.000
_cell.length_c   1.000
_cell.angle_alpha   90.00
_cell.angle_beta   90.00
_cell.angle_gamma   90.00
#
_symmetry.space_group_name_H-M   'P 1'
#
loop_
_entity.id
_entity.type
_entity.pdbx_description
1 polymer ?
#
loop_
_entity_poly.entity_id
_entity_poly.type
_entity_poly.pdbx_seq_one_letter_code
_entity_poly.pdbx_strand_id
1 'polypeptide(L)'
;MSTSFWISLATAVTTGVFAVFVLARYQVRRRWHLLAWGVGLVLYSLSSLAQALLVSDFNGFLFKFWYWAGAVAVAPWLGQGTMFLLARRKKWTWISFWAIIVLCVLSLPLIFGADLNASAYQLDVALSEQFQNIFITTGIARTIRVVLVIVLNTYGTLLLVGGAVYSAFIFWRKRVLMNRMWGSVLIAIGGLLPAMGGFLILLGSPDFKYWGQLFGGLILFAGFLVATKGEPVPQKKAKTA
;
A
#
# COMPACT_ATOMS: atom_id res chain seq x y z
N MET A 1 23.87 -7.57 -9.58
CA MET A 1 22.53 -7.19 -9.09
C MET A 1 22.16 -5.87 -9.71
N SER A 2 20.99 -5.77 -10.36
CA SER A 2 20.54 -4.56 -11.07
C SER A 2 20.12 -3.43 -10.12
N THR A 3 19.94 -2.21 -10.63
CA THR A 3 19.41 -1.08 -9.86
C THR A 3 18.01 -1.36 -9.32
N SER A 4 17.16 -2.02 -10.12
CA SER A 4 15.80 -2.40 -9.75
C SER A 4 15.76 -3.34 -8.54
N PHE A 5 16.71 -4.29 -8.44
CA PHE A 5 16.87 -5.14 -7.26
C PHE A 5 17.06 -4.33 -5.97
N TRP A 6 18.02 -3.40 -5.99
CA TRP A 6 18.36 -2.60 -4.81
C TRP A 6 17.24 -1.65 -4.39
N ILE A 7 16.53 -1.04 -5.36
CA ILE A 7 15.38 -0.17 -5.07
C ILE A 7 14.24 -1.00 -4.45
N SER A 8 13.93 -2.17 -5.01
CA SER A 8 12.91 -3.07 -4.48
C SER A 8 13.25 -3.54 -3.07
N LEU A 9 14.50 -3.91 -2.81
CA LEU A 9 14.98 -4.29 -1.48
C LEU A 9 14.89 -3.12 -0.49
N ALA A 10 15.33 -1.93 -0.88
CA ALA A 10 15.23 -0.72 -0.05
C ALA A 10 13.77 -0.37 0.26
N THR A 11 12.86 -0.56 -0.69
CA THR A 11 11.41 -0.37 -0.51
C THR A 11 10.87 -1.39 0.50
N ALA A 12 11.26 -2.66 0.35
CA ALA A 12 10.85 -3.74 1.26
C ALA A 12 11.31 -3.47 2.69
N VAL A 13 12.57 -3.08 2.88
CA VAL A 13 13.13 -2.74 4.21
C VAL A 13 12.44 -1.52 4.79
N THR A 14 12.30 -0.44 4.03
CA THR A 14 11.68 0.81 4.50
C THR A 14 10.24 0.58 4.95
N THR A 15 9.43 -0.07 4.12
CA THR A 15 8.02 -0.34 4.42
C THR A 15 7.86 -1.41 5.51
N GLY A 16 8.80 -2.36 5.63
CA GLY A 16 8.85 -3.34 6.71
C GLY A 16 9.15 -2.70 8.06
N VAL A 17 10.17 -1.84 8.13
CA VAL A 17 10.46 -1.04 9.34
C VAL A 17 9.26 -0.16 9.69
N PHE A 18 8.66 0.51 8.71
CA PHE A 18 7.46 1.30 8.94
C PHE A 18 6.30 0.44 9.48
N ALA A 19 6.07 -0.76 8.93
CA ALA A 19 5.07 -1.70 9.43
C ALA A 19 5.32 -2.07 10.90
N VAL A 20 6.57 -2.34 11.29
CA VAL A 20 6.94 -2.63 12.69
C VAL A 20 6.56 -1.47 13.61
N PHE A 21 6.86 -0.22 13.24
CA PHE A 21 6.50 0.96 14.05
C PHE A 21 4.99 1.08 14.24
N VAL A 22 4.21 0.89 13.17
CA VAL A 22 2.75 0.97 13.20
C VAL A 22 2.14 -0.17 14.03
N LEU A 23 2.63 -1.40 13.84
CA LEU A 23 2.14 -2.58 14.56
C LEU A 23 2.54 -2.59 16.04
N ALA A 24 3.74 -2.11 16.38
CA ALA A 24 4.15 -1.89 17.77
C ALA A 24 3.20 -0.90 18.46
N ARG A 25 2.83 0.19 17.77
CA ARG A 25 1.82 1.13 18.26
C ARG A 25 0.43 0.49 18.39
N TYR A 26 0.06 -0.42 17.49
CA TYR A 26 -1.19 -1.17 17.57
C TYR A 26 -1.24 -2.05 18.83
N GLN A 27 -0.15 -2.74 19.19
CA GLN A 27 -0.12 -3.60 20.39
C GLN A 27 -0.45 -2.82 21.67
N VAL A 28 -0.02 -1.56 21.75
CA VAL A 28 -0.28 -0.67 22.90
C VAL A 28 -1.66 -0.01 22.83
N ARG A 29 -2.06 0.51 21.66
CA ARG A 29 -3.27 1.35 21.51
C ARG A 29 -4.53 0.58 21.12
N ARG A 30 -4.39 -0.61 20.53
CA ARG A 30 -5.46 -1.49 20.03
C ARG A 30 -6.50 -0.77 19.14
N ARG A 31 -6.03 0.12 18.26
CA ARG A 31 -6.89 0.87 17.33
C ARG A 31 -6.90 0.22 15.94
N TRP A 32 -8.09 -0.03 15.40
CA TRP A 32 -8.29 -0.70 14.10
C TRP A 32 -7.58 -0.03 12.91
N HIS A 33 -7.45 1.30 12.90
CA HIS A 33 -6.71 1.99 11.84
C HIS A 33 -5.23 1.57 11.79
N LEU A 34 -4.59 1.36 12.95
CA LEU A 34 -3.19 0.92 13.01
C LEU A 34 -3.04 -0.52 12.52
N LEU A 35 -4.01 -1.39 12.81
CA LEU A 35 -3.99 -2.77 12.30
C LEU A 35 -4.12 -2.78 10.77
N ALA A 36 -5.10 -2.05 10.24
CA ALA A 36 -5.33 -2.00 8.79
C ALA A 36 -4.14 -1.40 8.04
N TRP A 37 -3.57 -0.29 8.54
CA TRP A 37 -2.32 0.27 8.00
C TRP A 37 -1.16 -0.71 8.10
N GLY A 38 -1.00 -1.38 9.25
CA GLY A 38 0.04 -2.38 9.45
C GLY A 38 -0.05 -3.52 8.44
N VAL A 39 -1.24 -4.07 8.21
CA VAL A 39 -1.47 -5.10 7.18
C VAL A 39 -1.08 -4.60 5.80
N GLY A 40 -1.51 -3.40 5.41
CA GLY A 40 -1.13 -2.79 4.14
C GLY A 40 0.38 -2.62 3.98
N LEU A 41 1.08 -2.20 5.04
CA LEU A 41 2.54 -2.01 5.03
C LEU A 41 3.32 -3.33 5.00
N VAL A 42 2.85 -4.37 5.70
CA VAL A 42 3.43 -5.72 5.61
C VAL A 42 3.29 -6.24 4.19
N LEU A 43 2.11 -6.13 3.58
CA LEU A 43 1.89 -6.54 2.19
C LEU A 43 2.76 -5.75 1.21
N TYR A 44 2.98 -4.46 1.46
CA TYR A 44 3.87 -3.64 0.67
C TYR A 44 5.31 -4.18 0.77
N SER A 45 5.80 -4.40 1.99
CA SER A 45 7.14 -4.93 2.23
C SER A 45 7.36 -6.28 1.55
N LEU A 46 6.42 -7.22 1.72
CA LEU A 46 6.51 -8.56 1.14
C LEU A 46 6.40 -8.52 -0.39
N SER A 47 5.54 -7.66 -0.95
CA SER A 47 5.45 -7.48 -2.40
C SER A 47 6.77 -6.95 -2.96
N SER A 48 7.35 -5.90 -2.36
CA SER A 48 8.63 -5.35 -2.78
C SER A 48 9.79 -6.35 -2.62
N LEU A 49 9.74 -7.23 -1.61
CA LEU A 49 10.71 -8.33 -1.50
C LEU A 49 10.54 -9.36 -2.61
N ALA A 50 9.31 -9.77 -2.92
CA ALA A 50 9.03 -10.66 -4.04
C ALA A 50 9.49 -10.04 -5.38
N GLN A 51 9.30 -8.73 -5.55
CA GLN A 51 9.82 -7.99 -6.70
C GLN A 51 11.35 -8.08 -6.81
N ALA A 52 12.07 -7.90 -5.70
CA ALA A 52 13.52 -8.01 -5.69
C ALA A 52 13.99 -9.43 -6.05
N LEU A 53 13.32 -10.46 -5.52
CA LEU A 53 13.67 -11.86 -5.80
C LEU A 53 13.42 -12.24 -7.28
N LEU A 54 12.35 -11.72 -7.89
CA LEU A 54 12.01 -11.98 -9.28
C LEU A 54 13.07 -11.46 -10.27
N VAL A 55 13.86 -10.46 -9.90
CA VAL A 55 14.97 -9.95 -10.75
C VAL A 55 16.03 -11.01 -11.05
N SER A 56 16.15 -12.05 -10.21
CA SER A 56 17.17 -13.08 -10.39
C SER A 56 16.65 -14.32 -11.11
N ASP A 57 15.40 -14.72 -10.86
CA ASP A 57 14.80 -15.91 -11.46
C ASP A 57 13.27 -15.77 -11.49
N PHE A 58 12.66 -16.29 -12.56
CA PHE A 58 11.21 -16.28 -12.67
C PHE A 58 10.59 -17.36 -11.79
N ASN A 59 9.77 -16.92 -10.85
CA ASN A 59 8.95 -17.81 -10.05
C ASN A 59 7.48 -17.39 -10.17
N GLY A 60 6.66 -18.25 -10.77
CA GLY A 60 5.25 -17.95 -11.01
C GLY A 60 4.46 -17.66 -9.73
N PHE A 61 4.79 -18.31 -8.61
CA PHE A 61 4.17 -18.03 -7.32
C PHE A 61 4.57 -16.64 -6.81
N LEU A 62 5.87 -16.29 -6.82
CA LEU A 62 6.33 -14.96 -6.41
C LEU A 62 5.75 -13.86 -7.30
N PHE A 63 5.60 -14.10 -8.61
CA PHE A 63 4.96 -13.16 -9.52
C PHE A 63 3.48 -12.91 -9.17
N LYS A 64 2.72 -14.00 -8.97
CA LYS A 64 1.31 -13.92 -8.55
C LYS A 64 1.15 -13.25 -7.19
N PHE A 65 2.03 -13.56 -6.25
CA PHE A 65 2.05 -12.94 -4.92
C PHE A 65 2.41 -11.45 -4.99
N TRP A 66 3.45 -11.08 -5.74
CA TRP A 66 3.83 -9.69 -5.97
C TRP A 66 2.65 -8.89 -6.52
N TYR A 67 1.97 -9.43 -7.53
CA TYR A 67 0.83 -8.79 -8.18
C TYR A 67 -0.36 -8.66 -7.22
N TRP A 68 -0.74 -9.74 -6.53
CA TRP A 68 -1.85 -9.71 -5.57
C TRP A 68 -1.56 -8.76 -4.40
N ALA A 69 -0.42 -8.89 -3.74
CA ALA A 69 -0.07 -8.08 -2.59
C ALA A 69 0.06 -6.61 -3.00
N GLY A 70 0.91 -6.32 -4.00
CA GLY A 70 1.26 -4.95 -4.39
C GLY A 70 0.16 -4.23 -5.17
N ALA A 71 -0.37 -4.85 -6.22
CA ALA A 71 -1.32 -4.19 -7.11
C ALA A 71 -2.78 -4.29 -6.64
N VAL A 72 -3.15 -5.30 -5.85
CA VAL A 72 -4.54 -5.49 -5.40
C VAL A 72 -4.74 -5.06 -3.95
N ALA A 73 -3.89 -5.52 -3.03
CA ALA A 73 -4.21 -5.48 -1.60
C ALA A 73 -3.65 -4.25 -0.85
N VAL A 74 -2.45 -3.75 -1.19
CA VAL A 74 -1.81 -2.64 -0.43
C VAL A 74 -2.70 -1.39 -0.33
N ALA A 75 -3.13 -0.85 -1.47
CA ALA A 75 -3.90 0.40 -1.52
C ALA A 75 -5.21 0.35 -0.70
N PRO A 76 -6.11 -0.64 -0.87
CA PRO A 76 -7.35 -0.68 -0.11
C PRO A 76 -7.13 -0.88 1.39
N TRP A 77 -6.11 -1.66 1.81
CA TRP A 77 -5.78 -1.80 3.24
C TRP A 77 -5.31 -0.49 3.87
N LEU A 78 -4.44 0.26 3.17
CA LEU A 78 -4.00 1.57 3.64
C LEU A 78 -5.16 2.58 3.70
N GLY A 79 -6.01 2.62 2.67
CA GLY A 79 -7.21 3.46 2.65
C GLY A 79 -8.22 3.10 3.74
N GLN A 80 -8.44 1.81 3.98
CA GLN A 80 -9.33 1.32 5.04
C GLN A 80 -8.88 1.75 6.43
N GLY A 81 -7.57 1.78 6.68
CA GLY A 81 -7.04 2.34 7.93
C GLY A 81 -7.42 3.81 8.10
N THR A 82 -7.36 4.61 7.04
CA THR A 82 -7.79 6.02 7.07
C THR A 82 -9.30 6.15 7.26
N MET A 83 -10.10 5.22 6.69
CA MET A 83 -11.54 5.18 6.95
C MET A 83 -11.85 4.88 8.43
N PHE A 84 -11.12 3.96 9.08
CA PHE A 84 -11.22 3.74 10.52
C PHE A 84 -10.80 4.94 11.36
N LEU A 85 -9.93 5.81 10.83
CA LEU A 85 -9.47 7.01 11.51
C LEU A 85 -10.48 8.16 11.41
N LEU A 86 -11.05 8.40 10.22
CA LEU A 86 -11.82 9.62 9.92
C LEU A 86 -13.33 9.43 9.90
N ALA A 87 -13.83 8.23 9.60
CA ALA A 87 -15.25 8.02 9.42
C ALA A 87 -16.01 8.13 10.76
N ARG A 88 -16.98 9.04 10.81
CA ARG A 88 -17.86 9.21 11.99
C ARG A 88 -18.87 8.08 12.14
N ARG A 89 -19.32 7.48 11.03
CA ARG A 89 -20.36 6.45 11.01
C ARG A 89 -19.75 5.05 10.99
N LYS A 90 -19.63 4.44 12.18
CA LYS A 90 -19.02 3.10 12.38
C LYS A 90 -19.59 2.02 11.45
N LYS A 91 -20.90 2.05 11.16
CA LYS A 91 -21.55 1.06 10.28
C LYS A 91 -20.88 0.98 8.90
N TRP A 92 -20.65 2.12 8.26
CA TRP A 92 -20.06 2.16 6.91
C TRP A 92 -18.58 1.75 6.90
N THR A 93 -17.85 2.06 7.98
CA THR A 93 -16.46 1.61 8.16
C THR A 93 -16.36 0.09 8.25
N TRP A 94 -17.28 -0.56 8.95
CA TRP A 94 -17.28 -2.03 9.05
C TRP A 94 -17.78 -2.72 7.79
N ILE A 95 -18.79 -2.17 7.11
CA ILE A 95 -19.27 -2.69 5.82
C ILE A 95 -18.13 -2.67 4.80
N SER A 96 -17.43 -1.54 4.66
CA SER A 96 -16.29 -1.42 3.74
C SER A 96 -15.12 -2.33 4.13
N PHE A 97 -14.83 -2.47 5.42
CA PHE A 97 -13.80 -3.40 5.90
C PHE A 97 -14.05 -4.84 5.44
N TRP A 98 -15.27 -5.34 5.66
CA TRP A 98 -15.65 -6.68 5.21
C TRP A 98 -15.70 -6.79 3.68
N ALA A 99 -16.17 -5.75 3.00
CA ALA A 99 -16.18 -5.72 1.53
C ALA A 99 -14.76 -5.84 0.97
N ILE A 100 -13.78 -5.13 1.51
CA ILE A 100 -12.37 -5.23 1.06
C ILE A 100 -11.80 -6.61 1.35
N ILE A 101 -12.08 -7.19 2.53
CA ILE A 101 -11.65 -8.55 2.84
C ILE A 101 -12.20 -9.53 1.81
N VAL A 102 -13.51 -9.48 1.54
CA VAL A 102 -14.16 -10.33 0.55
C VAL A 102 -13.54 -10.12 -0.84
N LEU A 103 -13.36 -8.87 -1.28
CA LEU A 103 -12.76 -8.59 -2.59
C LEU A 103 -11.29 -9.07 -2.68
N CYS A 104 -10.50 -8.90 -1.62
CA CYS A 104 -9.12 -9.40 -1.57
C CYS A 104 -9.08 -10.93 -1.62
N VAL A 105 -9.96 -11.60 -0.87
CA VAL A 105 -10.05 -13.08 -0.84
C VAL A 105 -10.55 -13.62 -2.18
N LEU A 106 -11.60 -13.03 -2.77
CA LEU A 106 -12.12 -13.42 -4.07
C LEU A 106 -11.12 -13.19 -5.21
N SER A 107 -10.20 -12.23 -5.06
CA SER A 107 -9.13 -12.02 -6.04
C SER A 107 -8.04 -13.10 -6.00
N LEU A 108 -7.91 -13.87 -4.91
CA LEU A 108 -6.90 -14.94 -4.79
C LEU A 108 -7.07 -16.02 -5.88
N PRO A 109 -8.22 -16.71 -6.02
CA PRO A 109 -8.37 -17.71 -7.07
C PRO A 109 -8.23 -17.11 -8.47
N LEU A 110 -8.66 -15.86 -8.67
CA LEU A 110 -8.52 -15.16 -9.94
C LEU A 110 -7.05 -14.94 -10.35
N ILE A 111 -6.17 -14.69 -9.39
CA ILE A 111 -4.74 -14.41 -9.65
C ILE A 111 -3.93 -15.69 -9.60
N PHE A 112 -4.12 -16.52 -8.57
CA PHE A 112 -3.35 -17.74 -8.39
C PHE A 112 -3.77 -18.87 -9.34
N GLY A 113 -5.03 -18.89 -9.77
CA GLY A 113 -5.52 -19.79 -10.82
C GLY A 113 -5.23 -19.33 -12.24
N ALA A 114 -4.65 -18.14 -12.45
CA ALA A 114 -4.34 -17.66 -13.79
C ALA A 114 -3.09 -18.35 -14.37
N ASP A 115 -3.17 -18.78 -15.64
CA ASP A 115 -2.01 -19.28 -16.37
C ASP A 115 -1.02 -18.17 -16.71
N LEU A 116 0.27 -18.51 -16.63
CA LEU A 116 1.38 -17.61 -16.87
C LEU A 116 2.20 -18.08 -18.08
N ASN A 117 2.59 -17.15 -18.93
CA ASN A 117 3.54 -17.37 -19.98
C ASN A 117 4.95 -17.05 -19.47
N ALA A 118 5.64 -18.04 -18.92
CA ALA A 118 6.97 -17.86 -18.36
C ALA A 118 8.01 -17.39 -19.41
N SER A 119 7.84 -17.76 -20.68
CA SER A 119 8.76 -17.34 -21.75
C SER A 119 8.59 -15.87 -22.15
N ALA A 120 7.49 -15.22 -21.75
CA ALA A 120 7.32 -13.78 -21.91
C ALA A 120 8.07 -12.96 -20.86
N TYR A 121 8.64 -13.61 -19.83
CA TYR A 121 9.38 -12.92 -18.78
C TYR A 121 10.79 -12.56 -19.23
N GLN A 122 11.13 -11.28 -19.09
CA GLN A 122 12.45 -10.73 -19.41
C GLN A 122 13.09 -10.16 -18.14
N LEU A 123 14.30 -10.62 -17.82
CA LEU A 123 15.01 -10.26 -16.57
C LEU A 123 15.46 -8.80 -16.53
N ASP A 124 15.70 -8.21 -17.71
CA ASP A 124 16.16 -6.84 -17.91
C ASP A 124 15.02 -5.81 -17.96
N VAL A 125 13.76 -6.25 -18.01
CA VAL A 125 12.59 -5.39 -18.07
C VAL A 125 11.93 -5.24 -16.71
N ALA A 126 11.48 -4.03 -16.38
CA ALA A 126 10.76 -3.77 -15.13
C ALA A 126 9.45 -4.57 -15.07
N LEU A 127 9.20 -5.26 -13.96
CA LEU A 127 8.02 -6.12 -13.77
C LEU A 127 6.69 -5.39 -14.02
N SER A 128 6.68 -4.10 -13.69
CA SER A 128 5.55 -3.20 -13.89
C SER A 128 5.19 -2.90 -15.34
N GLU A 129 6.10 -3.16 -16.28
CA GLU A 129 5.90 -2.95 -17.71
C GLU A 129 5.47 -4.25 -18.39
N GLN A 130 6.07 -5.37 -18.01
CA GLN A 130 5.85 -6.66 -18.65
C GLN A 130 4.71 -7.51 -18.04
N PHE A 131 4.20 -7.18 -16.84
CA PHE A 131 3.23 -8.06 -16.15
C PHE A 131 1.99 -8.40 -16.97
N GLN A 132 1.56 -7.51 -17.87
CA GLN A 132 0.39 -7.77 -18.72
C GLN A 132 0.64 -8.87 -19.74
N ASN A 133 1.87 -9.01 -20.23
CA ASN A 133 2.26 -10.00 -21.23
C ASN A 133 2.52 -11.38 -20.61
N ILE A 134 2.80 -11.43 -19.30
CA ILE A 134 3.03 -12.67 -18.55
C ILE A 134 1.72 -13.38 -18.24
N PHE A 135 0.62 -12.66 -18.00
CA PHE A 135 -0.68 -13.29 -17.82
C PHE A 135 -1.27 -13.75 -19.16
N ILE A 136 -1.52 -15.05 -19.31
CA ILE A 136 -2.16 -15.62 -20.51
C ILE A 136 -3.66 -15.30 -20.53
N THR A 137 -4.26 -15.04 -19.37
CA THR A 137 -5.70 -14.88 -19.21
C THR A 137 -6.27 -13.80 -20.14
N THR A 138 -7.17 -14.22 -21.04
CA THR A 138 -7.93 -13.36 -21.95
C THR A 138 -9.40 -13.26 -21.54
N GLY A 139 -10.17 -12.38 -22.20
CA GLY A 139 -11.61 -12.27 -22.01
C GLY A 139 -12.05 -11.83 -20.61
N ILE A 140 -13.14 -12.43 -20.12
CA ILE A 140 -13.85 -12.00 -18.90
C ILE A 140 -12.94 -12.04 -17.66
N ALA A 141 -12.11 -13.06 -17.49
CA ALA A 141 -11.21 -13.16 -16.33
C ALA A 141 -10.20 -12.00 -16.27
N ARG A 142 -9.65 -11.59 -17.43
CA ARG A 142 -8.81 -10.39 -17.53
C ARG A 142 -9.58 -9.14 -17.14
N THR A 143 -10.79 -8.97 -17.66
CA THR A 143 -11.65 -7.82 -17.37
C THR A 143 -11.97 -7.72 -15.88
N ILE A 144 -12.38 -8.83 -15.25
CA ILE A 144 -12.66 -8.87 -13.81
C ILE A 144 -11.42 -8.46 -13.01
N ARG A 145 -10.24 -9.01 -13.36
CA ARG A 145 -8.97 -8.68 -12.68
C ARG A 145 -8.64 -7.20 -12.76
N VAL A 146 -8.75 -6.62 -13.96
CA VAL A 146 -8.47 -5.19 -14.19
C VAL A 146 -9.46 -4.30 -13.44
N VAL A 147 -10.76 -4.60 -13.52
CA VAL A 147 -11.79 -3.83 -12.81
C VAL A 147 -11.58 -3.90 -11.29
N LEU A 148 -11.26 -5.07 -10.74
CA LEU A 148 -10.95 -5.24 -9.32
C LEU A 148 -9.80 -4.34 -8.87
N VAL A 149 -8.69 -4.35 -9.62
CA VAL A 149 -7.51 -3.50 -9.35
C VAL A 149 -7.92 -2.02 -9.37
N ILE A 150 -8.63 -1.58 -10.40
CA ILE A 150 -9.06 -0.17 -10.54
C ILE A 150 -9.94 0.24 -9.36
N VAL A 151 -10.95 -0.54 -9.02
CA VAL A 151 -11.89 -0.24 -7.93
C VAL A 151 -11.16 -0.16 -6.59
N LEU A 152 -10.34 -1.16 -6.27
CA LEU A 152 -9.63 -1.22 -4.99
C LEU A 152 -8.57 -0.12 -4.85
N ASN A 153 -7.83 0.20 -5.92
CA ASN A 153 -6.84 1.28 -5.88
C ASN A 153 -7.50 2.66 -5.85
N THR A 154 -8.64 2.84 -6.53
CA THR A 154 -9.42 4.07 -6.46
C THR A 154 -9.93 4.29 -5.04
N TYR A 155 -10.54 3.25 -4.46
CA TYR A 155 -10.96 3.26 -3.05
C TYR A 155 -9.79 3.60 -2.11
N GLY A 156 -8.67 2.89 -2.26
CA GLY A 156 -7.48 3.07 -1.44
C GLY A 156 -6.91 4.47 -1.52
N THR A 157 -6.73 4.98 -2.74
CA THR A 157 -6.15 6.31 -3.01
C THR A 157 -7.06 7.42 -2.50
N LEU A 158 -8.37 7.37 -2.80
CA LEU A 158 -9.33 8.37 -2.34
C LEU A 158 -9.35 8.49 -0.82
N LEU A 159 -9.29 7.36 -0.10
CA LEU A 159 -9.33 7.38 1.35
C LEU A 159 -7.99 7.74 1.97
N LEU A 160 -6.88 7.18 1.48
CA LEU A 160 -5.55 7.47 2.02
C LEU A 160 -5.16 8.92 1.71
N VAL A 161 -5.10 9.27 0.42
CA VAL A 161 -4.68 10.61 -0.03
C VAL A 161 -5.76 11.62 0.29
N GLY A 162 -7.01 11.38 -0.11
CA GLY A 162 -8.10 12.33 0.13
C GLY A 162 -8.36 12.52 1.62
N GLY A 163 -8.28 11.47 2.44
CA GLY A 163 -8.37 11.58 3.89
C GLY A 163 -7.24 12.39 4.51
N ALA A 164 -6.00 12.23 4.01
CA ALA A 164 -4.86 13.01 4.45
C ALA A 164 -4.96 14.49 4.03
N VAL A 165 -5.35 14.77 2.78
CA VAL A 165 -5.63 16.14 2.29
C VAL A 165 -6.73 16.81 3.12
N TYR A 166 -7.83 16.10 3.38
CA TYR A 166 -8.93 16.58 4.22
C TYR A 166 -8.45 16.90 5.65
N SER A 167 -7.64 16.01 6.23
CA SER A 167 -7.07 16.21 7.57
C SER A 167 -6.14 17.42 7.61
N ALA A 168 -5.24 17.56 6.64
CA ALA A 168 -4.34 18.70 6.52
C ALA A 168 -5.12 20.02 6.40
N PHE A 169 -6.14 20.07 5.53
CA PHE A 169 -7.00 21.24 5.35
C PHE A 169 -7.69 21.65 6.66
N ILE A 170 -8.24 20.70 7.42
CA ILE A 170 -8.88 21.00 8.70
C ILE A 170 -7.90 21.54 9.73
N PHE A 171 -6.74 20.92 9.89
CA PHE A 171 -5.73 21.36 10.85
C PHE A 171 -5.18 22.74 10.50
N TRP A 172 -4.98 23.01 9.21
CA TRP A 172 -4.59 24.32 8.70
C TRP A 172 -5.66 25.38 8.99
N ARG A 173 -6.91 25.13 8.58
CA ARG A 173 -8.03 26.08 8.75
C ARG A 173 -8.27 26.43 10.21
N LYS A 174 -8.17 25.43 11.10
CA LYS A 174 -8.38 25.61 12.55
C LYS A 174 -7.12 26.07 13.29
N ARG A 175 -5.96 26.16 12.64
CA ARG A 175 -4.67 26.53 13.23
C ARG A 175 -4.30 25.68 14.47
N VAL A 176 -4.61 24.38 14.43
CA VAL A 176 -4.32 23.43 15.52
C VAL A 176 -3.50 22.25 15.04
N LEU A 177 -2.71 21.66 15.93
CA LEU A 177 -1.99 20.40 15.69
C LEU A 177 -1.08 20.45 14.44
N MET A 178 -0.20 21.46 14.37
CA MET A 178 0.67 21.72 13.21
C MET A 178 1.49 20.50 12.77
N ASN A 179 1.95 19.68 13.72
CA ASN A 179 2.63 18.41 13.42
C ASN A 179 1.73 17.45 12.63
N ARG A 180 0.45 17.34 12.98
CA ARG A 180 -0.50 16.48 12.26
C ARG A 180 -0.85 17.05 10.88
N MET A 181 -0.86 18.36 10.73
CA MET A 181 -1.04 19.00 9.42
C MET A 181 0.08 18.60 8.46
N TRP A 182 1.34 18.86 8.82
CA TRP A 182 2.49 18.52 7.99
C TRP A 182 2.64 17.02 7.77
N GLY A 183 2.38 16.21 8.81
CA GLY A 183 2.35 14.75 8.68
C GLY A 183 1.29 14.28 7.68
N SER A 184 0.12 14.92 7.65
CA SER A 184 -0.94 14.60 6.68
C SER A 184 -0.58 15.04 5.26
N VAL A 185 0.10 16.19 5.10
CA VAL A 185 0.62 16.63 3.78
C VAL A 185 1.62 15.61 3.23
N LEU A 186 2.58 15.18 4.06
CA LEU A 186 3.54 14.15 3.68
C LEU A 186 2.84 12.83 3.34
N ILE A 187 1.86 12.39 4.13
CA ILE A 187 1.09 11.17 3.81
C ILE A 187 0.38 11.29 2.45
N ALA A 188 -0.20 12.45 2.14
CA ALA A 188 -0.84 12.67 0.85
C ALA A 188 0.16 12.58 -0.31
N ILE A 189 1.32 13.24 -0.20
CA ILE A 189 2.38 13.20 -1.21
C ILE A 189 2.92 11.77 -1.38
N GLY A 190 3.28 11.12 -0.27
CA GLY A 190 3.82 9.75 -0.29
C GLY A 190 2.83 8.71 -0.80
N GLY A 191 1.53 8.89 -0.54
CA GLY A 191 0.48 8.02 -1.06
C GLY A 191 0.20 8.22 -2.55
N LEU A 192 0.42 9.41 -3.09
CA LEU A 192 0.23 9.71 -4.52
C LEU A 192 1.34 9.12 -5.40
N LEU A 193 2.59 9.08 -4.92
CA LEU A 193 3.72 8.64 -5.74
C LEU A 193 3.54 7.21 -6.31
N PRO A 194 3.17 6.17 -5.54
CA PRO A 194 2.91 4.85 -6.10
C PRO A 194 1.65 4.82 -6.98
N ALA A 195 0.64 5.62 -6.66
CA ALA A 195 -0.62 5.69 -7.42
C ALA A 195 -0.42 6.27 -8.82
N MET A 196 0.59 7.15 -8.99
CA MET A 196 0.97 7.71 -10.29
C MET A 196 1.81 6.77 -11.16
N GLY A 197 1.94 5.48 -10.81
CA GLY A 197 2.80 4.53 -11.53
C GLY A 197 2.56 4.47 -13.05
N GLY A 198 1.32 4.59 -13.51
CA GLY A 198 1.02 4.65 -14.95
C GLY A 198 1.51 5.94 -15.63
N PHE A 199 1.39 7.08 -14.96
CA PHE A 199 1.91 8.37 -15.44
C PHE A 199 3.45 8.39 -15.42
N LEU A 200 4.08 7.81 -14.40
CA LEU A 200 5.54 7.73 -14.28
C LEU A 200 6.17 6.89 -15.41
N ILE A 201 5.48 5.85 -15.89
CA ILE A 201 5.92 5.07 -17.06
C ILE A 201 5.90 5.94 -18.34
N LEU A 202 4.92 6.84 -18.49
CA LEU A 202 4.83 7.75 -19.63
C LEU A 202 5.97 8.80 -19.67
N LEU A 203 6.67 9.04 -18.56
CA LEU A 203 7.82 9.96 -18.49
C LEU A 203 9.12 9.34 -19.02
N GLY A 204 9.08 8.14 -19.59
CA GLY A 204 10.13 7.62 -20.47
C GLY A 204 11.11 6.62 -19.82
N SER A 205 11.00 6.32 -18.53
CA SER A 205 11.75 5.21 -17.91
C SER A 205 10.85 4.31 -17.04
N PRO A 206 10.82 2.99 -17.30
CA PRO A 206 10.09 2.02 -16.49
C PRO A 206 10.52 2.00 -15.00
N ASP A 207 11.77 2.40 -14.72
CA ASP A 207 12.33 2.45 -13.36
C ASP A 207 11.69 3.52 -12.49
N PHE A 208 11.07 4.55 -13.07
CA PHE A 208 10.42 5.61 -12.29
C PHE A 208 9.33 5.08 -11.36
N LYS A 209 8.68 3.98 -11.73
CA LYS A 209 7.69 3.36 -10.85
C LYS A 209 8.32 2.73 -9.61
N TYR A 210 9.53 2.18 -9.71
CA TYR A 210 10.25 1.59 -8.59
C TYR A 210 10.70 2.70 -7.63
N TRP A 211 11.20 3.82 -8.18
CA TRP A 211 11.50 5.02 -7.41
C TRP A 211 10.26 5.62 -6.73
N GLY A 212 9.13 5.70 -7.44
CA GLY A 212 7.86 6.17 -6.89
C GLY A 212 7.39 5.32 -5.71
N GLN A 213 7.63 4.00 -5.76
CA GLN A 213 7.36 3.11 -4.65
C GLN A 213 8.26 3.40 -3.44
N LEU A 214 9.58 3.47 -3.65
CA LEU A 214 10.55 3.75 -2.60
C LEU A 214 10.30 5.11 -1.92
N PHE A 215 10.26 6.18 -2.71
CA PHE A 215 10.03 7.53 -2.17
C PHE A 215 8.63 7.69 -1.60
N GLY A 216 7.62 7.04 -2.19
CA GLY A 216 6.28 6.97 -1.62
C GLY A 216 6.31 6.37 -0.21
N GLY A 217 6.99 5.23 -0.03
CA GLY A 217 7.16 4.57 1.27
C GLY A 217 7.93 5.43 2.28
N LEU A 218 9.04 6.04 1.88
CA LEU A 218 9.84 6.92 2.73
C LEU A 218 9.04 8.14 3.21
N ILE A 219 8.33 8.81 2.30
CA ILE A 219 7.55 10.01 2.60
C ILE A 219 6.32 9.66 3.46
N LEU A 220 5.64 8.54 3.17
CA LEU A 220 4.57 8.03 4.04
C LEU A 220 5.07 7.79 5.47
N PHE A 221 6.24 7.16 5.60
CA PHE A 221 6.82 6.87 6.91
C PHE A 221 7.20 8.16 7.65
N ALA A 222 7.87 9.10 6.97
CA ALA A 222 8.17 10.41 7.54
C ALA A 222 6.90 11.15 7.98
N GLY A 223 5.85 11.13 7.16
CA GLY A 223 4.56 11.72 7.47
C GLY A 223 3.90 11.11 8.71
N PHE A 224 3.96 9.78 8.85
CA PHE A 224 3.49 9.08 10.05
C PHE A 224 4.28 9.48 11.30
N LEU A 225 5.61 9.53 11.23
CA LEU A 225 6.45 9.94 12.36
C LEU A 225 6.12 11.38 12.78
N VAL A 226 6.00 12.30 11.82
CA VAL A 226 5.64 13.69 12.09
C VAL A 226 4.22 13.80 12.68
N ALA A 227 3.24 13.08 12.16
CA ALA A 227 1.86 13.10 12.65
C ALA A 227 1.70 12.52 14.07
N THR A 228 2.60 11.62 14.47
CA THR A 228 2.51 10.92 15.78
C THR A 228 3.41 11.51 16.86
N LYS A 229 4.27 12.49 16.52
CA LYS A 229 5.09 13.24 17.50
C LYS A 229 4.20 13.90 18.55
N GLY A 230 4.47 13.61 19.83
CA GLY A 230 3.82 14.24 20.97
C GLY A 230 2.51 13.59 21.45
N GLU A 231 2.12 12.42 20.94
CA GLU A 231 0.99 11.68 21.52
C GLU A 231 1.38 10.92 22.79
N PRO A 232 0.88 11.30 23.99
CA PRO A 232 1.26 10.64 25.24
C PRO A 232 0.85 9.17 25.24
N VAL A 233 1.79 8.27 25.58
CA VAL A 233 1.54 6.83 25.75
C VAL A 233 0.43 6.66 26.79
N PRO A 234 -0.62 5.85 26.54
CA PRO A 234 -1.65 5.68 27.54
C PRO A 234 -1.02 4.98 28.74
N GLN A 235 -0.97 5.65 29.89
CA GLN A 235 -0.58 4.99 31.13
C GLN A 235 -1.58 3.87 31.41
N LYS A 236 -1.07 2.65 31.55
CA LYS A 236 -1.86 1.49 31.97
C LYS A 236 -2.38 1.85 33.37
N LYS A 237 -3.68 2.12 33.53
CA LYS A 237 -4.27 2.31 34.87
C LYS A 237 -3.86 1.10 35.71
N ALA A 238 -3.04 1.33 36.73
CA ALA A 238 -2.76 0.30 37.72
C ALA A 238 -4.12 -0.18 38.23
N LYS A 239 -4.38 -1.49 38.13
CA LYS A 239 -5.52 -2.08 38.82
C LYS A 239 -5.23 -1.88 40.31
N THR A 240 -5.81 -0.86 40.91
CA THR A 240 -5.97 -0.80 42.36
C THR A 240 -6.79 -2.03 42.74
N ALA A 241 -6.11 -2.95 43.44
CA ALA A 241 -6.72 -4.05 44.17
C ALA A 241 -7.57 -3.50 45.32
#